data_AF-B4JCY0-F1
#
_entry.id   AF-B4JCY0-F1
#
_cell.length_a   1.000
_cell.length_b   1.000
_cell.length_c   1.000
_cell.angle_alpha   90.00
_cell.angle_beta   90.00
_cell.angle_gamma   90.00
#
_symmetry.space_group_name_H-M   'P 1'
#
loop_
_entity.id
_entity.type
_entity.pdbx_description
1 polymer ?
#
loop_
_entity_poly.entity_id
_entity_poly.type
_entity_poly.pdbx_seq_one_letter_code
_entity_poly.pdbx_strand_id
1 'polypeptide(L)'
;MAQSRLEKIGTIFSRVQGLLRGGAMKTEDKPIWYDIYAAFPPKLEPRFDRPAVNMPVRNIFYAEDVVRAKLHKHNKPQETISLFDQKRATQSQQFIQIYEQLKSQGALDDQRIYETALDLLAEQRQQLRAEPVEENLEEDQASGKSTLLSDFREAGVQQQQLEKTPTRTKKEPSAGINIDSLFKD
;
A
#
# COMPACT_ATOMS: atom_id res chain seq x y z
N MET A 1 -11.94 -26.29 38.46
CA MET A 1 -10.78 -26.59 37.62
C MET A 1 -9.53 -26.01 38.26
N ALA A 2 -8.47 -26.80 38.44
CA ALA A 2 -7.19 -26.29 38.91
C ALA A 2 -6.53 -25.46 37.81
N GLN A 3 -6.00 -24.28 38.16
CA GLN A 3 -5.32 -23.37 37.24
C GLN A 3 -3.99 -22.93 37.85
N SER A 4 -2.98 -22.70 37.02
CA SER A 4 -1.69 -22.15 37.45
C SER A 4 -1.51 -20.74 36.90
N ARG A 5 -1.29 -19.76 37.80
CA ARG A 5 -1.04 -18.35 37.47
C ARG A 5 0.44 -17.95 37.57
N LEU A 6 1.35 -18.92 37.60
CA LEU A 6 2.79 -18.67 37.71
C LEU A 6 3.39 -18.33 36.34
N GLU A 7 3.33 -17.07 35.91
CA GLU A 7 3.83 -16.64 34.59
C GLU A 7 5.35 -16.64 34.49
N LYS A 8 6.06 -16.47 35.60
CA LYS A 8 7.53 -16.43 35.64
C LYS A 8 8.19 -17.80 35.67
N ILE A 9 7.41 -18.86 35.94
CA ILE A 9 7.92 -20.22 36.14
C ILE A 9 7.40 -21.11 35.03
N GLY A 10 8.32 -21.55 34.17
CA GLY A 10 8.01 -22.40 33.02
C GLY A 10 7.15 -21.69 31.96
N THR A 11 6.61 -22.48 31.03
CA THR A 11 5.70 -22.04 29.97
C THR A 11 4.27 -22.45 30.27
N ILE A 12 3.29 -21.86 29.59
CA ILE A 12 1.89 -22.31 29.67
C ILE A 12 1.75 -23.81 29.34
N PHE A 13 2.55 -24.31 28.39
CA PHE A 13 2.55 -25.70 27.97
C PHE A 13 3.08 -26.62 29.07
N SER A 14 4.27 -26.32 29.62
CA SER A 14 4.85 -27.11 30.72
C SER A 14 3.97 -27.15 31.97
N ARG A 15 3.27 -26.04 32.27
CA ARG A 15 2.35 -25.94 33.41
C ARG A 15 1.11 -26.80 33.21
N VAL A 16 0.47 -26.74 32.04
CA VAL A 16 -0.69 -27.59 31.74
C VAL A 16 -0.28 -29.06 31.69
N GLN A 17 0.87 -29.38 31.09
CA GLN A 17 1.40 -30.74 31.08
C GLN A 17 1.65 -31.27 32.50
N GLY A 18 2.19 -30.44 33.39
CA GLY A 18 2.36 -30.79 34.80
C GLY A 18 1.04 -31.02 35.54
N LEU A 19 0.03 -30.17 35.30
CA LEU A 19 -1.31 -30.33 35.88
C LEU A 19 -2.00 -31.61 35.42
N LEU A 20 -1.88 -31.96 34.13
CA LEU A 20 -2.41 -33.20 33.56
C LEU A 20 -1.67 -34.42 34.15
N ARG A 21 -0.33 -34.40 34.18
CA ARG A 21 0.48 -35.50 34.71
C ARG A 21 0.29 -35.71 36.21
N GLY A 22 0.09 -34.63 36.97
CA GLY A 22 -0.16 -34.67 38.40
C GLY A 22 -1.60 -35.00 38.79
N GLY A 23 -2.51 -35.20 37.83
CA GLY A 23 -3.93 -35.49 38.07
C GLY A 23 -4.74 -34.31 38.62
N ALA A 24 -4.13 -33.12 38.74
CA ALA A 24 -4.81 -31.90 39.19
C ALA A 24 -5.76 -31.32 38.13
N MET A 25 -5.54 -31.68 36.85
CA MET A 25 -6.41 -31.39 35.72
C MET A 25 -6.82 -32.70 35.05
N LYS A 26 -8.12 -32.88 34.79
CA LYS A 26 -8.62 -34.03 34.05
C LYS A 26 -8.25 -33.91 32.58
N THR A 27 -8.08 -35.04 31.89
CA THR A 27 -7.84 -35.06 30.43
C THR A 27 -8.99 -34.43 29.65
N GLU A 28 -10.22 -34.52 30.17
CA GLU A 28 -11.41 -33.86 29.62
C GLU A 28 -11.34 -32.33 29.71
N ASP A 29 -10.68 -31.81 30.76
CA ASP A 29 -10.50 -30.37 31.00
C ASP A 29 -9.26 -29.81 30.27
N LYS A 30 -8.61 -30.64 29.44
CA LYS A 30 -7.44 -30.25 28.66
C LYS A 30 -7.81 -29.10 27.72
N PRO A 31 -7.04 -28.00 27.70
CA PRO A 31 -7.31 -26.89 26.80
C PRO A 31 -7.26 -27.32 25.33
N ILE A 32 -8.16 -26.76 24.51
CA ILE A 32 -8.27 -27.06 23.07
C ILE A 32 -6.93 -26.84 22.33
N TRP A 33 -6.16 -25.84 22.75
CA TRP A 33 -4.86 -25.52 22.12
C TRP A 33 -3.75 -26.53 22.45
N TYR A 34 -3.90 -27.37 23.48
CA TYR A 34 -2.81 -28.22 23.98
C TYR A 34 -2.32 -29.21 22.92
N ASP A 35 -3.25 -29.87 22.22
CA ASP A 35 -2.90 -30.86 21.20
C ASP A 35 -2.26 -30.21 19.98
N ILE A 36 -2.71 -29.00 19.62
CA ILE A 36 -2.10 -28.20 18.55
C ILE A 36 -0.66 -27.84 18.92
N TYR A 37 -0.42 -27.38 20.15
CA TYR A 37 0.92 -27.04 20.62
C TYR A 37 1.82 -28.27 20.71
N ALA A 38 1.30 -29.42 21.16
CA ALA A 38 2.05 -30.66 21.25
C ALA A 38 2.44 -31.21 19.87
N ALA A 39 1.56 -31.09 18.88
CA ALA A 39 1.81 -31.52 17.50
C ALA A 39 2.75 -30.55 16.76
N PHE A 40 2.58 -29.24 16.97
CA PHE A 40 3.30 -28.18 16.28
C PHE A 40 3.92 -27.20 17.28
N PRO A 41 4.95 -27.62 18.04
CA PRO A 41 5.57 -26.74 19.03
C PRO A 41 6.27 -25.55 18.35
N PRO A 42 6.26 -24.37 18.98
CA PRO A 42 6.97 -23.21 18.45
C PRO A 42 8.48 -23.48 18.40
N LYS A 43 9.17 -22.85 17.44
CA LYS A 43 10.64 -22.97 17.31
C LYS A 43 11.37 -22.59 18.60
N LEU A 44 10.85 -21.62 19.34
CA LEU A 44 11.41 -21.15 20.61
C LEU A 44 10.29 -21.06 21.63
N GLU A 45 10.52 -21.64 22.81
CA GLU A 45 9.55 -21.62 23.89
C GLU A 45 9.34 -20.20 24.44
N PRO A 46 8.08 -19.83 24.79
CA PRO A 46 7.76 -18.52 25.35
C PRO A 46 8.10 -18.47 26.85
N ARG A 47 9.40 -18.51 27.15
CA ARG A 47 9.89 -18.39 28.53
C ARG A 47 9.93 -16.93 28.99
N PHE A 48 9.59 -16.70 30.25
CA PHE A 48 9.64 -15.37 30.86
C PHE A 48 11.06 -14.80 30.96
N ASP A 49 12.04 -15.66 31.23
CA ASP A 49 13.46 -15.30 31.39
C ASP A 49 14.21 -15.16 30.06
N ARG A 50 13.51 -15.21 28.92
CA ARG A 50 14.15 -15.13 27.61
C ARG A 50 14.72 -13.72 27.38
N PRO A 51 16.05 -13.57 27.22
CA PRO A 51 16.63 -12.27 26.93
C PRO A 51 16.20 -11.79 25.53
N ALA A 52 15.92 -10.49 25.42
CA ALA A 52 15.74 -9.87 24.11
C ALA A 52 17.07 -9.96 23.34
N VAL A 53 16.99 -10.39 22.08
CA VAL A 53 18.18 -10.46 21.22
C VAL A 53 18.60 -9.03 20.90
N ASN A 54 19.72 -8.59 21.48
CA ASN A 54 20.32 -7.29 21.15
C ASN A 54 21.17 -7.42 19.88
N MET A 55 20.51 -7.58 18.74
CA MET A 55 21.17 -7.60 17.44
C MET A 55 20.93 -6.26 16.73
N PRO A 56 21.99 -5.56 16.30
CA PRO A 56 21.82 -4.34 15.53
C PRO A 56 21.20 -4.67 14.17
N VAL A 57 20.07 -4.03 13.86
CA VAL A 57 19.42 -4.15 12.56
C VAL A 57 20.30 -3.45 11.52
N ARG A 58 20.63 -4.15 10.44
CA ARG A 58 21.44 -3.60 9.34
C ARG A 58 20.53 -2.87 8.35
N ASN A 59 20.99 -1.74 7.84
CA ASN A 59 20.32 -1.07 6.72
C ASN A 59 20.43 -1.94 5.46
N ILE A 60 19.33 -2.06 4.72
CA ILE A 60 19.27 -2.82 3.47
C ILE A 60 19.47 -1.84 2.32
N PHE A 61 20.62 -1.92 1.66
CA PHE A 61 20.95 -1.15 0.46
C PHE A 61 21.28 -2.10 -0.67
N TYR A 62 20.83 -1.76 -1.87
CA TYR A 62 21.14 -2.50 -3.09
C TYR A 62 22.12 -1.73 -3.97
N ALA A 63 22.76 -2.42 -4.93
CA ALA A 63 23.78 -1.81 -5.78
C ALA A 63 23.19 -0.70 -6.68
N GLU A 64 21.96 -0.86 -7.11
CA GLU A 64 21.26 0.09 -7.95
C GLU A 64 20.78 1.34 -7.20
N ASP A 65 20.75 1.33 -5.86
CA ASP A 65 20.30 2.47 -5.05
C ASP A 65 21.21 3.69 -5.23
N VAL A 66 22.49 3.48 -5.53
CA VAL A 66 23.44 4.57 -5.87
C VAL A 66 22.96 5.33 -7.12
N VAL A 67 22.51 4.58 -8.12
CA VAL A 67 22.04 5.11 -9.40
C VAL A 67 20.64 5.72 -9.25
N ARG A 68 19.73 5.07 -8.51
CA ARG A 68 18.42 5.65 -8.16
C ARG A 68 18.57 6.96 -7.40
N ALA A 69 19.48 7.04 -6.44
CA ALA A 69 19.75 8.26 -5.69
C ALA A 69 20.25 9.38 -6.61
N LYS A 70 21.15 9.08 -7.56
CA LYS A 70 21.58 10.04 -8.59
C LYS A 70 20.41 10.50 -9.45
N LEU A 71 19.57 9.57 -9.91
CA LEU A 71 18.39 9.87 -10.72
C LEU A 71 17.44 10.82 -10.01
N HIS A 72 17.04 10.50 -8.77
CA HIS A 72 16.09 11.31 -7.99
C HIS A 72 16.67 12.63 -7.49
N LYS A 73 18.00 12.75 -7.38
CA LYS A 73 18.67 14.01 -7.04
C LYS A 73 18.62 15.01 -8.20
N HIS A 74 18.82 14.54 -9.43
CA HIS A 74 18.90 15.41 -10.61
C HIS A 74 17.56 15.57 -11.34
N ASN A 75 16.65 14.61 -11.21
CA ASN A 75 15.35 14.61 -11.87
C ASN A 75 14.23 14.62 -10.85
N LYS A 76 13.24 15.49 -11.06
CA LYS A 76 11.99 15.42 -10.30
C LYS A 76 11.19 14.20 -10.79
N PRO A 77 10.56 13.42 -9.89
CA PRO A 77 9.67 12.35 -10.31
C PRO A 77 8.49 12.95 -11.09
N GLN A 78 8.27 12.45 -12.31
CA GLN A 78 7.21 12.92 -13.22
C GLN A 78 6.02 11.95 -13.29
N GLU A 79 6.05 10.89 -12.48
CA GLU A 79 5.10 9.79 -12.51
C GLU A 79 4.29 9.71 -11.23
N THR A 80 3.00 9.40 -11.37
CA THR A 80 2.18 8.91 -10.26
C THR A 80 2.36 7.41 -10.12
N ILE A 81 2.77 6.96 -8.94
CA ILE A 81 3.03 5.55 -8.65
C ILE A 81 1.81 4.96 -7.97
N SER A 82 1.25 3.91 -8.56
CA SER A 82 0.24 3.06 -7.89
C SER A 82 0.95 1.95 -7.13
N LEU A 83 0.74 1.86 -5.82
CA LEU A 83 1.27 0.76 -5.00
C LEU A 83 0.41 -0.50 -5.08
N PHE A 84 -0.76 -0.43 -5.73
CA PHE A 84 -1.65 -1.58 -5.95
C PHE A 84 -1.27 -2.39 -7.19
N ASP A 85 -0.64 -1.74 -8.17
CA ASP A 85 -0.21 -2.38 -9.41
C ASP A 85 1.21 -2.95 -9.24
N GLN A 86 1.31 -4.28 -9.30
CA GLN A 86 2.57 -5.01 -9.19
C GLN A 86 3.20 -5.34 -10.55
N LYS A 87 2.46 -5.15 -11.65
CA LYS A 87 2.91 -5.51 -13.00
C LYS A 87 3.65 -4.36 -13.66
N ARG A 88 3.21 -3.13 -13.40
CA ARG A 88 3.79 -1.95 -14.03
C ARG A 88 5.11 -1.55 -13.38
N ALA A 89 6.18 -1.55 -14.18
CA ALA A 89 7.46 -0.98 -13.76
C ALA A 89 7.35 0.54 -13.66
N THR A 90 7.88 1.11 -12.58
CA THR A 90 8.00 2.57 -12.43
C THR A 90 9.09 3.11 -13.36
N GLN A 91 9.07 4.41 -13.64
CA GLN A 91 10.10 5.08 -14.44
C GLN A 91 11.50 4.86 -13.87
N SER A 92 11.66 4.93 -12.55
CA SER A 92 12.94 4.65 -11.90
C SER A 92 13.38 3.21 -12.14
N GLN A 93 12.45 2.25 -12.12
CA GLN A 93 12.77 0.85 -12.39
C GLN A 93 13.10 0.58 -13.86
N GLN A 94 12.37 1.19 -14.80
CA GLN A 94 12.68 1.12 -16.24
C GLN A 94 14.05 1.70 -16.53
N PHE A 95 14.39 2.84 -15.91
CA PHE A 95 15.72 3.44 -16.00
C PHE A 95 16.82 2.48 -15.56
N ILE A 96 16.65 1.84 -14.40
CA ILE A 96 17.64 0.88 -13.90
C ILE A 96 17.79 -0.31 -14.84
N GLN A 97 16.71 -0.83 -15.41
CA GLN A 97 16.78 -1.92 -16.40
C GLN A 97 17.61 -1.52 -17.62
N ILE A 98 17.37 -0.33 -18.18
CA ILE A 98 18.14 0.18 -19.32
C ILE A 98 19.61 0.38 -18.93
N TYR A 99 19.86 0.98 -17.76
CA TYR A 99 21.21 1.21 -17.25
C TYR A 99 21.99 -0.10 -17.05
N GLU A 100 21.37 -1.13 -16.48
CA GLU A 100 21.97 -2.45 -16.30
C GLU A 100 22.23 -3.16 -17.63
N GLN A 101 21.32 -3.05 -18.59
CA GLN A 101 21.51 -3.58 -19.94
C GLN A 101 22.73 -2.94 -20.61
N LEU A 102 22.83 -1.62 -20.60
CA LEU A 102 23.97 -0.89 -21.17
C LEU A 102 25.28 -1.20 -20.44
N LYS A 103 25.24 -1.32 -19.12
CA LYS A 103 26.40 -1.70 -18.31
C LYS A 103 26.88 -3.11 -18.62
N SER A 104 25.97 -4.05 -18.85
CA SER A 104 26.31 -5.43 -19.22
C SER A 104 27.03 -5.54 -20.57
N GLN A 105 26.79 -4.58 -21.48
CA GLN A 105 27.45 -4.52 -22.77
C GLN A 105 28.91 -4.01 -22.67
N GLY A 106 29.28 -3.33 -21.58
CA GLY A 106 30.66 -2.94 -21.28
C GLY A 106 31.31 -1.95 -22.26
N ALA A 107 30.52 -1.34 -23.16
CA ALA A 107 31.05 -0.52 -24.25
C ALA A 107 31.32 0.95 -23.88
N LEU A 108 30.69 1.46 -22.81
CA LEU A 108 30.69 2.87 -22.43
C LEU A 108 31.16 3.09 -20.98
N ASP A 109 31.62 4.32 -20.71
CA ASP A 109 31.91 4.81 -19.36
C ASP A 109 30.62 5.05 -18.56
N ASP A 110 30.68 4.93 -17.22
CA ASP A 110 29.51 4.98 -16.31
C ASP A 110 28.71 6.28 -16.46
N GLN A 111 29.38 7.41 -16.75
CA GLN A 111 28.71 8.68 -16.99
C GLN A 111 27.93 8.68 -18.31
N ARG A 112 28.54 8.16 -19.38
CA ARG A 112 27.90 8.05 -20.70
C ARG A 112 26.75 7.04 -20.66
N ILE A 113 26.90 5.93 -19.94
CA ILE A 113 25.82 4.96 -19.71
C ILE A 113 24.63 5.67 -19.05
N TYR A 114 24.89 6.48 -18.04
CA TYR A 114 23.82 7.20 -17.35
C TYR A 114 23.09 8.20 -18.26
N GLU A 115 23.82 8.97 -19.07
CA GLU A 115 23.24 9.94 -20.02
C GLU A 115 22.43 9.23 -21.12
N THR A 116 23.02 8.23 -21.77
CA THR A 116 22.34 7.42 -22.80
C THR A 116 21.10 6.73 -22.25
N ALA A 117 21.13 6.22 -21.01
CA ALA A 117 19.95 5.64 -20.37
C ALA A 117 18.82 6.66 -20.15
N LEU A 118 19.15 7.94 -19.88
CA LEU A 118 18.13 9.00 -19.76
C LEU A 118 17.50 9.31 -21.11
N ASP A 119 18.30 9.39 -22.16
CA ASP A 119 17.83 9.65 -23.52
C ASP A 119 16.89 8.52 -24.00
N LEU A 120 17.30 7.26 -23.82
CA LEU A 120 16.47 6.10 -24.17
C LEU A 120 15.15 6.04 -23.38
N LEU A 121 15.17 6.40 -22.09
CA LEU A 121 13.96 6.47 -21.29
C LEU A 121 13.02 7.59 -21.79
N ALA A 122 13.59 8.74 -22.19
CA ALA A 122 12.81 9.82 -22.76
C ALA A 122 12.17 9.42 -24.10
N GLU A 123 12.90 8.72 -24.96
CA GLU A 123 12.39 8.17 -26.23
C GLU A 123 11.26 7.17 -26.01
N GLN A 124 11.43 6.20 -25.10
CA GLN A 124 10.40 5.21 -24.77
C GLN A 124 9.10 5.88 -24.32
N ARG A 125 9.21 7.00 -23.59
CA ARG A 125 8.05 7.76 -23.13
C ARG A 125 7.35 8.53 -24.24
N GLN A 126 8.11 9.08 -25.18
CA GLN A 126 7.54 9.75 -26.35
C GLN A 126 6.75 8.74 -27.19
N GLN A 127 7.27 7.52 -27.36
CA GLN A 127 6.58 6.43 -28.06
C GLN A 127 5.26 6.05 -27.38
N LEU A 128 5.29 5.80 -26.07
CA LEU A 128 4.07 5.47 -25.30
C LEU A 128 3.00 6.57 -25.32
N ARG A 129 3.39 7.83 -25.56
CA ARG A 129 2.46 8.96 -25.71
C ARG A 129 1.93 9.11 -27.13
N ALA A 130 2.71 8.70 -28.14
CA ALA A 130 2.38 8.83 -29.55
C ALA A 130 1.45 7.71 -30.04
N GLU A 131 1.56 6.52 -29.45
CA GLU A 131 0.61 5.43 -29.71
C GLU A 131 -0.76 5.80 -29.12
N PRO A 132 -1.83 5.92 -29.93
CA PRO A 132 -3.18 5.98 -29.37
C PRO A 132 -3.40 4.66 -28.64
N VAL A 133 -3.75 4.74 -27.36
CA VAL A 133 -4.18 3.57 -26.61
C VAL A 133 -5.42 3.04 -27.31
N GLU A 134 -5.26 2.05 -28.18
CA GLU A 134 -6.35 1.18 -28.56
C GLU A 134 -6.76 0.46 -27.28
N GLU A 135 -7.77 1.03 -26.63
CA GLU A 135 -8.48 0.47 -25.50
C GLU A 135 -9.05 -0.90 -25.91
N ASN A 136 -8.26 -1.96 -25.75
CA ASN A 136 -8.81 -3.27 -25.44
C ASN A 136 -9.30 -3.21 -23.99
N LEU A 137 -10.45 -2.56 -23.80
CA LEU A 137 -11.28 -2.74 -22.63
C LEU A 137 -11.86 -4.15 -22.72
N GLU A 138 -11.23 -5.10 -22.04
CA GLU A 138 -11.93 -6.33 -21.69
C GLU A 138 -13.16 -5.92 -20.85
N GLU A 139 -14.33 -6.08 -21.46
CA GLU A 139 -15.64 -5.79 -20.86
C GLU A 139 -15.89 -6.69 -19.65
N ASP A 140 -15.39 -6.29 -18.48
CA ASP A 140 -15.92 -6.80 -17.22
C ASP A 140 -17.33 -6.24 -17.03
N GLN A 141 -18.30 -7.10 -17.34
CA GLN A 141 -19.73 -6.93 -17.15
C GLN A 141 -20.06 -6.57 -15.69
N ALA A 142 -20.04 -5.28 -15.37
CA ALA A 142 -20.60 -4.71 -14.15
C ALA A 142 -21.60 -3.61 -14.53
N SER A 143 -22.83 -4.06 -14.79
CA SER A 143 -24.06 -3.28 -14.84
C SER A 143 -24.02 -2.02 -13.96
N GLY A 144 -24.09 -0.85 -14.60
CA GLY A 144 -24.73 0.34 -14.02
C GLY A 144 -23.84 1.32 -13.24
N LYS A 145 -22.66 1.68 -13.75
CA LYS A 145 -21.95 2.87 -13.26
C LYS A 145 -21.72 3.84 -14.41
N SER A 146 -22.50 4.92 -14.43
CA SER A 146 -22.16 6.09 -15.23
C SER A 146 -20.80 6.63 -14.78
N THR A 147 -19.93 6.91 -15.74
CA THR A 147 -18.63 7.52 -15.47
C THR A 147 -18.88 8.99 -15.14
N LEU A 148 -18.30 9.54 -14.08
CA LEU A 148 -18.50 10.94 -13.65
C LEU A 148 -18.39 11.99 -14.78
N LEU A 149 -17.64 11.67 -15.84
CA LEU A 149 -17.48 12.52 -17.02
C LEU A 149 -18.72 12.58 -17.93
N SER A 150 -19.53 11.51 -18.01
CA SER A 150 -20.80 11.51 -18.75
C SER A 150 -21.84 12.36 -18.04
N ASP A 151 -21.95 12.19 -16.72
CA ASP A 151 -22.94 12.89 -15.90
C ASP A 151 -22.65 14.40 -15.86
N PHE A 152 -21.37 14.79 -15.87
CA PHE A 152 -20.96 16.20 -15.91
C PHE A 152 -21.31 16.88 -17.25
N ARG A 153 -21.18 16.15 -18.37
CA ARG A 153 -21.57 16.68 -19.69
C ARG A 153 -23.08 16.84 -19.81
N GLU A 154 -23.82 15.89 -19.27
CA GLU A 154 -25.29 15.90 -19.31
C GLU A 154 -25.87 17.03 -18.45
N ALA A 155 -25.30 17.29 -17.27
CA ALA A 155 -25.68 18.40 -16.41
C ALA A 155 -25.43 19.78 -17.06
N GLY A 156 -24.33 19.93 -17.81
CA GLY A 156 -24.04 21.18 -18.54
C GLY A 156 -25.03 21.46 -19.67
N VAL A 157 -25.57 20.42 -20.32
CA VAL A 157 -26.57 20.55 -21.39
C VAL A 157 -27.94 20.93 -20.83
N GLN A 158 -28.32 20.42 -19.66
CA GLN A 158 -29.60 20.75 -19.02
C GLN A 158 -29.67 22.21 -18.54
N GLN A 159 -28.55 22.79 -18.08
CA GLN A 159 -28.53 24.20 -17.66
C GLN A 159 -28.78 25.18 -18.80
N GLN A 160 -28.44 24.84 -20.05
CA GLN A 160 -28.70 25.71 -21.21
C GLN A 160 -30.16 25.67 -21.70
N GLN A 161 -30.96 24.69 -21.27
CA GLN A 161 -32.37 24.57 -21.67
C GLN A 161 -33.35 25.25 -20.69
N LEU A 162 -32.93 25.52 -19.44
CA LEU A 162 -33.79 26.11 -18.39
C LEU A 162 -33.81 27.66 -18.38
N GLU A 163 -32.93 28.34 -19.11
CA GLU A 163 -32.90 29.83 -19.13
C GLU A 163 -33.91 30.49 -20.10
N LYS A 164 -34.89 29.76 -20.62
CA LYS A 164 -35.95 30.35 -21.48
C LYS A 164 -37.36 30.09 -20.95
N THR A 165 -37.78 30.84 -19.93
CA THR A 165 -39.10 31.53 -19.85
C THR A 165 -39.30 32.28 -18.52
N PRO A 166 -40.04 33.41 -18.50
CA PRO A 166 -40.11 34.31 -17.35
C PRO A 166 -41.38 34.09 -16.52
N THR A 167 -41.33 34.31 -15.19
CA THR A 167 -42.25 35.21 -14.44
C THR A 167 -42.07 35.13 -12.91
N ARG A 168 -42.42 36.25 -12.30
CA ARG A 168 -42.15 36.78 -10.96
C ARG A 168 -43.16 36.28 -9.92
N THR A 169 -42.73 35.88 -8.72
CA THR A 169 -43.44 36.16 -7.45
C THR A 169 -42.47 36.16 -6.26
N LYS A 170 -42.66 37.13 -5.35
CA LYS A 170 -41.86 37.38 -4.15
C LYS A 170 -42.22 36.40 -3.03
N LYS A 171 -41.22 35.94 -2.26
CA LYS A 171 -41.38 35.54 -0.85
C LYS A 171 -40.09 35.78 -0.06
N GLU A 172 -40.30 36.27 1.16
CA GLU A 172 -39.38 36.80 2.19
C GLU A 172 -38.14 35.94 2.48
N PRO A 173 -36.99 36.54 2.86
CA PRO A 173 -35.83 35.79 3.34
C PRO A 173 -36.06 35.30 4.78
N SER A 174 -36.08 33.98 4.95
CA SER A 174 -36.00 33.35 6.26
C SER A 174 -34.66 33.68 6.93
N ALA A 175 -34.72 34.16 8.17
CA ALA A 175 -33.56 34.54 8.99
C ALA A 175 -32.54 33.39 9.08
N GLY A 176 -31.38 33.58 8.45
CA GLY A 176 -30.20 32.75 8.68
C GLY A 176 -29.64 33.02 10.06
N ILE A 177 -29.30 31.96 10.79
CA ILE A 177 -28.62 32.04 12.08
C ILE A 177 -27.25 32.67 11.86
N ASN A 178 -27.00 33.84 12.45
CA ASN A 178 -25.68 34.48 12.44
C ASN A 178 -24.74 33.67 13.31
N ILE A 179 -23.77 33.01 12.68
CA ILE A 179 -22.78 32.12 13.30
C ILE A 179 -21.72 32.92 14.08
N ASP A 180 -21.61 34.22 13.81
CA ASP A 180 -20.61 35.11 14.40
C ASP A 180 -20.91 35.51 15.86
N SER A 181 -22.08 35.16 16.40
CA SER A 181 -22.42 35.36 17.82
C SER A 181 -22.11 34.15 18.70
N LEU A 182 -21.65 33.02 18.13
CA LEU A 182 -21.40 31.77 18.88
C LEU A 182 -19.99 31.67 19.50
N PHE A 183 -19.10 32.63 19.25
CA PHE A 183 -17.70 32.58 19.72
C PHE A 183 -17.22 33.89 20.36
N LYS A 184 -18.11 34.62 21.05
CA LYS A 184 -17.70 35.70 21.96
C LYS A 184 -17.85 35.23 23.41
N ASP A 185 -16.68 34.97 24.01
CA ASP A 185 -16.31 34.76 25.42
C ASP A 185 -17.28 34.01 26.36
#